data_AF-A0A971H1Q1-F1
#
_entry.id   AF-A0A971H1Q1-F1
#
_cell.length_a   1.000
_cell.length_b   1.000
_cell.length_c   1.000
_cell.angle_alpha   90.00
_cell.angle_beta   90.00
_cell.angle_gamma   90.00
#
_symmetry.space_group_name_H-M   'P 1'
#
loop_
_entity.id
_entity.type
_entity.pdbx_description
1 polymer ?
#
loop_
_entity_poly.entity_id
_entity_poly.type
_entity_poly.pdbx_seq_one_letter_code
_entity_poly.pdbx_strand_id
1 'polypeptide(L)'
;MKKNFLIKSILAVALTVLFTASALAVSGPYSVHARVVSGTGAVQAVLQSGEFTVPDGSTAVITKFQHDNPATGSHNEKLGKNVYSITQNIFMADKDGNGFLQLPAGKYRFTIGGSVGATGLLVYELHP
;
A
#
# COMPACT_ATOMS: atom_id res chain seq x y z
N MET A 1 -2.60 -54.45 19.35
CA MET A 1 -3.52 -53.33 19.13
C MET A 1 -2.74 -52.14 18.58
N LYS A 2 -3.16 -51.60 17.42
CA LYS A 2 -3.05 -50.19 16.96
C LYS A 2 -1.63 -49.58 16.83
N LYS A 3 -1.23 -48.88 15.77
CA LYS A 3 -1.89 -48.39 14.54
C LYS A 3 -0.78 -47.83 13.64
N ASN A 4 -0.84 -48.12 12.34
CA ASN A 4 -0.02 -47.49 11.30
C ASN A 4 -0.41 -46.00 11.17
N PHE A 5 0.58 -45.12 11.01
CA PHE A 5 0.40 -43.74 10.53
C PHE A 5 1.38 -43.54 9.37
N LEU A 6 0.98 -43.90 8.14
CA LEU A 6 0.47 -42.97 7.13
C LEU A 6 1.42 -41.79 6.86
N ILE A 7 2.38 -42.08 5.98
CA ILE A 7 3.08 -41.12 5.12
C ILE A 7 2.02 -40.29 4.39
N LYS A 8 1.91 -39.00 4.72
CA LYS A 8 1.09 -38.05 3.96
C LYS A 8 2.00 -37.25 3.04
N SER A 9 1.97 -37.63 1.78
CA SER A 9 2.39 -36.86 0.63
C SER A 9 1.68 -35.50 0.60
N ILE A 10 2.40 -34.38 0.41
CA ILE A 10 1.86 -33.23 -0.30
C ILE A 10 2.90 -32.78 -1.32
N LEU A 11 2.48 -32.97 -2.56
CA LEU A 11 3.11 -32.65 -3.83
C LEU A 11 3.32 -31.13 -3.95
N ALA A 12 4.56 -30.73 -4.19
CA ALA A 12 4.90 -29.36 -4.57
C ALA A 12 4.51 -29.14 -6.04
N VAL A 13 3.56 -28.25 -6.28
CA VAL A 13 3.33 -27.65 -7.61
C VAL A 13 3.09 -26.16 -7.40
N ALA A 14 4.17 -25.39 -7.39
CA ALA A 14 4.10 -23.93 -7.47
C ALA A 14 3.86 -23.57 -8.94
N LEU A 15 2.61 -23.29 -9.29
CA LEU A 15 2.22 -22.76 -10.60
C LEU A 15 2.58 -21.27 -10.64
N THR A 16 3.73 -20.94 -11.24
CA THR A 16 4.13 -19.55 -11.53
C THR A 16 3.32 -19.05 -12.72
N VAL A 17 2.26 -18.30 -12.44
CA VAL A 17 1.53 -17.57 -13.49
C VAL A 17 2.25 -16.25 -13.73
N LEU A 18 2.98 -16.15 -14.85
CA LEU A 18 3.46 -14.87 -15.37
C LEU A 18 2.26 -14.10 -15.96
N PHE A 19 1.72 -13.16 -15.19
CA PHE A 19 0.86 -12.12 -15.74
C PHE A 19 1.73 -10.98 -16.27
N THR A 20 2.07 -11.01 -17.56
CA THR A 20 2.49 -9.81 -18.29
C THR A 20 1.24 -9.02 -18.67
N ALA A 21 0.77 -8.17 -17.76
CA ALA A 21 -0.28 -7.22 -18.08
C ALA A 21 0.35 -6.04 -18.84
N SER A 22 0.15 -6.00 -20.15
CA SER A 22 0.37 -4.80 -20.96
C SER A 22 -0.59 -3.72 -20.47
N ALA A 23 -0.09 -2.75 -19.72
CA ALA A 23 -0.87 -1.64 -19.20
C ALA A 23 -1.29 -0.72 -20.36
N LEU A 24 -2.52 -0.87 -20.84
CA LEU A 24 -3.22 0.24 -21.49
C LEU A 24 -3.35 1.33 -20.43
N ALA A 25 -2.72 2.48 -20.66
CA ALA A 25 -2.84 3.65 -19.82
C ALA A 25 -4.30 4.13 -19.84
N VAL A 26 -5.11 3.60 -18.93
CA VAL A 26 -6.42 4.16 -18.60
C VAL A 26 -6.15 5.52 -17.97
N SER A 27 -6.22 6.56 -18.79
CA SER A 27 -6.11 7.95 -18.37
C SER A 27 -7.28 8.28 -17.45
N GLY A 28 -7.02 8.34 -16.15
CA GLY A 28 -7.96 8.78 -15.12
C GLY A 28 -7.27 8.83 -13.76
N PRO A 29 -7.87 9.49 -12.76
CA PRO A 29 -7.30 9.51 -11.41
C PRO A 29 -7.32 8.09 -10.83
N TYR A 30 -6.15 7.63 -10.41
CA TYR A 30 -5.95 6.35 -9.73
C TYR A 30 -6.15 6.54 -8.24
N SER A 31 -6.78 5.57 -7.58
CA SER A 31 -7.02 5.60 -6.12
C SER A 31 -6.42 4.38 -5.44
N VAL A 32 -5.78 4.61 -4.30
CA VAL A 32 -5.16 3.58 -3.46
C VAL A 32 -5.68 3.74 -2.04
N HIS A 33 -6.11 2.63 -1.45
CA HIS A 33 -6.68 2.60 -0.11
C HIS A 33 -5.74 1.89 0.86
N ALA A 34 -5.65 2.41 2.08
CA ALA A 34 -5.00 1.75 3.21
C ALA A 34 -5.94 1.72 4.41
N ARG A 35 -5.81 0.72 5.27
CA ARG A 35 -6.65 0.57 6.47
C ARG A 35 -5.89 -0.09 7.62
N VAL A 36 -6.21 0.31 8.84
CA VAL A 36 -5.84 -0.47 10.05
C VAL A 36 -6.95 -1.46 10.36
N VAL A 37 -6.68 -2.75 10.21
CA VAL A 37 -7.72 -3.81 10.24
C VAL A 37 -7.88 -4.43 11.63
N SER A 38 -6.78 -4.59 12.36
CA SER A 38 -6.82 -5.13 13.71
C SER A 38 -5.69 -4.57 14.56
N GLY A 39 -5.87 -4.63 15.87
CA GLY A 39 -4.97 -4.07 16.88
C GLY A 39 -5.69 -4.05 18.22
N THR A 40 -5.21 -4.82 19.18
CA THR A 40 -5.78 -4.86 20.54
C THR A 40 -4.74 -4.31 21.51
N GLY A 41 -4.99 -3.12 22.06
CA GLY A 41 -4.13 -2.51 23.08
C GLY A 41 -2.64 -2.44 22.68
N ALA A 42 -1.84 -3.36 23.21
CA ALA A 42 -0.38 -3.45 23.03
C ALA A 42 0.10 -4.11 21.72
N VAL A 43 -0.79 -4.61 20.87
CA VAL A 43 -0.44 -5.25 19.59
C VAL A 43 -0.34 -4.20 18.48
N GLN A 44 0.77 -4.23 17.72
CA GLN A 44 0.98 -3.36 16.57
C GLN A 44 -0.20 -3.47 15.59
N ALA A 45 -0.73 -2.31 15.18
CA ALA A 45 -1.76 -2.19 14.17
C ALA A 45 -1.42 -3.05 12.94
N VAL A 46 -2.28 -4.03 12.61
CA VAL A 46 -2.15 -4.78 11.36
C VAL A 46 -2.63 -3.88 10.24
N LEU A 47 -1.67 -3.43 9.43
CA LEU A 47 -1.90 -2.52 8.32
C LEU A 47 -2.25 -3.32 7.06
N GLN A 48 -3.45 -3.11 6.55
CA GLN A 48 -3.77 -3.43 5.17
C GLN A 48 -3.29 -2.25 4.32
N SER A 49 -2.05 -2.38 3.83
CA SER A 49 -1.42 -1.37 2.98
C SER A 49 -1.95 -1.47 1.55
N GLY A 50 -2.05 -0.34 0.87
CA GLY A 50 -2.29 -0.31 -0.57
C GLY A 50 -0.95 -0.32 -1.31
N GLU A 51 -0.78 -1.21 -2.29
CA GLU A 51 0.40 -1.21 -3.15
C GLU A 51 0.03 -0.69 -4.54
N PHE A 52 0.90 0.10 -5.14
CA PHE A 52 0.71 0.64 -6.48
C PHE A 52 2.04 0.81 -7.21
N THR A 53 1.97 0.92 -8.54
CA THR A 53 3.14 1.06 -9.41
C THR A 53 2.96 2.28 -10.29
N VAL A 54 4.00 3.11 -10.34
CA VAL A 54 4.15 4.19 -11.34
C VAL A 54 4.97 3.60 -12.49
N PRO A 55 4.41 3.51 -13.71
CA PRO A 55 5.11 2.95 -14.87
C PRO A 55 6.38 3.74 -15.23
N ASP A 56 7.33 3.06 -15.89
CA ASP A 56 8.49 3.72 -16.48
C ASP A 56 8.07 4.75 -17.52
N GLY A 57 8.76 5.90 -17.55
CA GLY A 57 8.37 7.03 -18.40
C GLY A 57 7.10 7.74 -17.92
N SER A 58 6.77 7.63 -16.63
CA SER A 58 5.71 8.42 -16.00
C SER A 58 6.11 8.93 -14.62
N THR A 59 5.46 10.01 -14.20
CA THR A 59 5.48 10.56 -12.85
C THR A 59 4.06 10.55 -12.30
N ALA A 60 3.87 10.01 -11.09
CA ALA A 60 2.60 10.14 -10.40
C ALA A 60 2.53 11.49 -9.67
N VAL A 61 1.47 12.25 -9.92
CA VAL A 61 1.15 13.49 -9.22
C VAL A 61 0.00 13.21 -8.24
N ILE A 62 0.29 13.28 -6.94
CA ILE A 62 -0.71 13.12 -5.89
C ILE A 62 -1.64 14.33 -5.91
N THR A 63 -2.92 14.10 -6.20
CA THR A 63 -3.95 15.15 -6.27
C THR A 63 -4.81 15.20 -5.01
N LYS A 64 -4.87 14.11 -4.23
CA LYS A 64 -5.62 14.06 -2.98
C LYS A 64 -5.02 13.05 -2.00
N PHE A 65 -5.02 13.42 -0.73
CA PHE A 65 -4.79 12.52 0.39
C PHE A 65 -5.86 12.76 1.45
N GLN A 66 -6.39 11.69 2.04
CA GLN A 66 -7.25 11.74 3.21
C GLN A 66 -6.87 10.63 4.17
N HIS A 67 -6.84 10.96 5.46
CA HIS A 67 -6.66 10.02 6.54
C HIS A 67 -7.68 10.33 7.64
N ASP A 68 -8.49 9.33 7.95
CA ASP A 68 -9.52 9.38 8.97
C ASP A 68 -9.21 8.36 10.07
N ASN A 69 -9.24 8.80 11.32
CA ASN A 69 -9.14 7.91 12.49
C ASN A 69 -10.44 7.98 13.30
N PRO A 70 -11.30 6.95 13.26
CA PRO A 70 -12.60 6.97 13.92
C PRO A 70 -12.52 6.99 15.45
N ALA A 71 -11.43 6.47 16.04
CA ALA A 71 -11.30 6.43 17.50
C ALA A 71 -11.10 7.81 18.12
N THR A 72 -10.50 8.74 17.37
CA THR A 72 -10.25 10.12 17.81
C THR A 72 -11.11 11.15 17.07
N GLY A 73 -11.84 10.74 16.02
CA GLY A 73 -12.52 11.65 15.11
C GLY A 73 -11.58 12.52 14.28
N SER A 74 -10.30 12.15 14.20
CA SER A 74 -9.29 12.94 13.49
C SER A 74 -9.42 12.77 11.97
N HIS A 75 -9.29 13.88 11.27
CA HIS A 75 -9.22 13.97 9.81
C HIS A 75 -7.95 14.74 9.41
N ASN A 76 -7.20 14.24 8.43
CA ASN A 76 -6.00 14.89 7.92
C ASN A 76 -5.88 14.75 6.41
N GLU A 77 -5.63 15.88 5.73
CA GLU A 77 -5.44 15.94 4.27
C GLU A 77 -3.97 16.19 3.87
N LYS A 78 -3.06 16.27 4.83
CA LYS A 78 -1.62 16.39 4.58
C LYS A 78 -0.95 15.02 4.50
N LEU A 79 -0.33 14.72 3.35
CA LEU A 79 0.23 13.41 3.01
C LEU A 79 1.25 12.87 4.03
N GLY A 80 2.17 13.69 4.51
CA GLY A 80 3.20 13.26 5.47
C GLY A 80 4.05 12.05 5.03
N LYS A 81 4.60 11.29 5.99
CA LYS A 81 5.37 10.04 5.76
C LYS A 81 4.48 8.80 5.59
N ASN A 82 3.55 8.82 4.63
CA ASN A 82 2.60 7.72 4.41
C ASN A 82 2.85 6.91 3.13
N VAL A 83 3.81 7.31 2.30
CA VAL A 83 4.20 6.59 1.07
C VAL A 83 5.64 6.14 1.17
N TYR A 84 5.87 4.84 1.00
CA TYR A 84 7.18 4.21 0.96
C TYR A 84 7.49 3.75 -0.46
N SER A 85 8.63 4.18 -1.03
CA SER A 85 9.15 3.62 -2.28
C SER A 85 9.82 2.29 -1.98
N ILE A 86 9.21 1.20 -2.47
CA ILE A 86 9.81 -0.14 -2.42
C ILE A 86 11.03 -0.18 -3.33
N THR A 87 10.96 0.46 -4.51
CA THR A 87 12.06 0.50 -5.47
C THR A 87 13.30 1.20 -4.92
N GLN A 88 13.12 2.32 -4.23
CA GLN A 88 14.24 3.13 -3.70
C GLN A 88 14.56 2.81 -2.23
N ASN A 89 13.73 1.99 -1.57
CA ASN A 89 13.84 1.64 -0.16
C ASN A 89 13.87 2.86 0.79
N ILE A 90 13.01 3.85 0.52
CA ILE A 90 12.91 5.10 1.30
C ILE A 90 11.46 5.59 1.43
N PHE A 91 11.18 6.38 2.46
CA PHE A 91 9.93 7.15 2.53
C PHE A 91 9.97 8.35 1.59
N MET A 92 8.86 8.58 0.88
CA MET A 92 8.71 9.68 -0.08
C MET A 92 8.28 10.96 0.64
N ALA A 93 9.20 11.50 1.46
CA ALA A 93 8.98 12.72 2.23
C ALA A 93 10.29 13.48 2.41
N ASP A 94 10.19 14.78 2.65
CA ASP A 94 11.33 15.64 2.99
C ASP A 94 11.84 15.40 4.43
N LYS A 95 12.89 16.14 4.79
CA LYS A 95 13.50 16.11 6.12
C LYS A 95 12.54 16.51 7.26
N ASP A 96 11.56 17.34 6.96
CA ASP A 96 10.57 17.84 7.92
C ASP A 96 9.36 16.89 8.02
N GLY A 97 9.32 15.86 7.16
CA GLY A 97 8.30 14.84 7.12
C GLY A 97 7.09 15.18 6.24
N ASN A 98 7.19 16.21 5.40
CA ASN A 98 6.17 16.49 4.40
C ASN A 98 6.31 15.52 3.22
N GLY A 99 5.21 14.86 2.84
CA GLY A 99 5.20 13.90 1.75
C GLY A 99 5.42 14.55 0.39
N PHE A 100 6.18 13.88 -0.49
CA PHE A 100 6.35 14.31 -1.87
C PHE A 100 5.05 14.12 -2.65
N LEU A 101 4.58 15.19 -3.31
CA LEU A 101 3.39 15.16 -4.15
C LEU A 101 3.68 14.67 -5.58
N GLN A 102 4.95 14.46 -5.91
CA GLN A 102 5.38 13.86 -7.17
C GLN A 102 6.23 12.64 -6.87
N LEU A 103 5.89 11.52 -7.49
CA LEU A 103 6.56 10.24 -7.31
C LEU A 103 7.09 9.77 -8.67
N PRO A 104 8.39 9.47 -8.80
CA PRO A 104 8.94 8.94 -10.04
C PRO A 104 8.42 7.52 -10.31
N ALA A 105 8.79 6.97 -11.47
CA ALA A 105 8.58 5.56 -11.78
C ALA A 105 9.07 4.65 -10.64
N GLY A 106 8.30 3.60 -10.34
CA GLY A 106 8.65 2.63 -9.30
C GLY A 106 7.45 1.97 -8.62
N LYS A 107 7.76 1.09 -7.67
CA LYS A 107 6.80 0.39 -6.82
C LYS A 107 6.68 1.08 -5.47
N TYR A 108 5.46 1.23 -4.99
CA TYR A 108 5.15 1.97 -3.79
C TYR A 108 4.21 1.20 -2.87
N ARG A 109 4.34 1.49 -1.58
CA ARG A 109 3.41 1.07 -0.54
C ARG A 109 2.84 2.31 0.13
N PHE A 110 1.52 2.39 0.14
CA PHE A 110 0.74 3.37 0.88
C PHE A 110 0.27 2.77 2.20
N THR A 111 0.60 3.43 3.30
CA THR A 111 0.28 3.02 4.67
C THR A 111 -0.35 4.17 5.43
N ILE A 112 -1.24 3.84 6.35
CA ILE A 112 -1.75 4.78 7.36
C ILE A 112 -1.62 4.13 8.74
N GLY A 113 -1.23 4.92 9.74
CA GLY A 113 -1.25 4.51 11.14
C GLY A 113 -2.59 4.81 11.79
N GLY A 114 -2.66 4.68 13.11
CA GLY A 114 -3.84 5.01 13.90
C GLY A 114 -4.51 3.81 14.54
N SER A 115 -5.73 4.02 15.01
CA SER A 115 -6.53 3.00 15.69
C SER A 115 -7.20 2.07 14.69
N VAL A 116 -7.68 0.92 15.15
CA VAL A 116 -8.48 0.00 14.32
C VAL A 116 -9.65 0.74 13.68
N GLY A 117 -9.80 0.55 12.38
CA GLY A 117 -10.80 1.24 11.58
C GLY A 117 -10.30 2.55 10.95
N ALA A 118 -9.10 3.04 11.29
CA ALA A 118 -8.51 4.15 10.55
C ALA A 118 -8.34 3.80 9.07
N THR A 119 -8.59 4.78 8.21
CA THR A 119 -8.59 4.63 6.75
C THR A 119 -7.76 5.71 6.08
N GLY A 120 -7.11 5.34 4.99
CA GLY A 120 -6.40 6.24 4.11
C GLY A 120 -6.91 6.13 2.68
N LEU A 121 -7.01 7.27 2.01
CA LEU A 121 -7.22 7.39 0.57
C LEU A 121 -6.09 8.23 -0.02
N LEU A 122 -5.46 7.70 -1.06
CA LEU A 122 -4.48 8.41 -1.88
C LEU A 122 -4.99 8.42 -3.32
N VAL A 123 -5.10 9.61 -3.92
CA VAL A 123 -5.49 9.77 -5.33
C VAL A 123 -4.34 10.42 -6.08
N TYR A 124 -4.04 9.90 -7.27
CA TYR A 124 -2.97 10.42 -8.11
C TYR A 124 -3.31 10.33 -9.59
N GLU A 125 -2.64 11.16 -10.38
CA GLU A 125 -2.68 11.14 -11.85
C GLU A 125 -1.31 10.73 -12.38
N LEU A 126 -1.27 10.04 -13.51
CA LEU A 126 -0.02 9.70 -14.20
C LEU A 126 0.24 10.71 -15.31
N HIS A 127 1.42 11.32 -15.27
CA HIS A 127 1.93 12.21 -16.30
C HIS A 127 3.11 11.56 -17.01
N PRO A 128 3.24 11.67 -18.35
CA PRO A 128 4.44 11.28 -19.08
C PRO A 128 5.70 12.03 -18.62
#